data_AF-A0A1N6NLP7-F1
#
_entry.id   AF-A0A1N6NLP7-F1
#
_cell.length_a   1.000
_cell.length_b   1.000
_cell.length_c   1.000
_cell.angle_alpha   90.00
_cell.angle_beta   90.00
_cell.angle_gamma   90.00
#
_symmetry.space_group_name_H-M   'P 1'
#
loop_
_entity.id
_entity.type
_entity.pdbx_description
1 polymer ?
#
loop_
_entity_poly.entity_id
_entity_poly.type
_entity_poly.pdbx_seq_one_letter_code
_entity_poly.pdbx_strand_id
1 'polypeptide(L)'
;MDPKELESWIETNEGAAWLNGLKAPLLAKRDELLAKNRELSERLTEATQKVNDTSGLLQAERDAIRSTLVNREIDGFVSRNVVPTMSEVARTMLSSRIDAEVKADGQHREPHVSKETAKDFLLENEESISLREYLTRWSSSEEAKNFLLAPHNSGGGARGSSTTFREFDDADVSEFRKAMGLKD
;
A
#
# COMPACT_ATOMS: atom_id res chain seq x y z
N MET A 1 45.30 12.91 58.34
CA MET A 1 45.27 14.30 57.89
C MET A 1 43.86 14.78 58.09
N ASP A 2 43.70 15.82 58.88
CA ASP A 2 42.37 16.38 59.14
C ASP A 2 41.85 17.09 57.87
N PRO A 3 40.53 17.18 57.62
CA PRO A 3 40.00 17.78 56.39
C PRO A 3 40.51 19.21 56.12
N LYS A 4 40.70 20.01 57.17
CA LYS A 4 41.24 21.37 57.08
C LYS A 4 42.72 21.41 56.72
N GLU A 5 43.49 20.40 57.14
CA GLU A 5 44.90 20.27 56.77
C GLU A 5 45.02 19.85 55.31
N LEU A 6 44.13 18.96 54.85
CA LEU A 6 44.07 18.53 53.45
C LEU A 6 43.72 19.71 52.53
N GLU A 7 42.74 20.54 52.90
CA GLU A 7 42.37 21.75 52.15
C GLU A 7 43.55 22.72 52.01
N SER A 8 44.26 23.03 53.10
CA SER A 8 45.40 23.94 53.03
C SER A 8 46.58 23.35 52.24
N TRP A 9 46.77 22.03 52.28
CA TRP A 9 47.81 21.37 51.49
C TRP A 9 47.48 21.37 49.99
N ILE A 10 46.21 21.21 49.62
CA ILE A 10 45.74 21.24 48.23
C ILE A 10 45.97 22.63 47.58
N GLU A 11 45.96 23.70 48.37
CA GLU A 11 46.25 25.07 47.91
C GLU A 11 47.75 25.31 47.65
N THR A 12 48.63 24.41 48.11
CA THR A 12 50.07 24.48 47.78
C THR A 12 50.34 24.01 46.35
N ASN A 13 51.49 24.40 45.78
CA ASN A 13 51.88 23.97 44.43
C ASN A 13 51.97 22.45 44.27
N GLU A 14 52.41 21.73 45.32
CA GLU A 14 52.52 20.26 45.29
C GLU A 14 51.14 19.59 45.37
N GLY A 15 50.26 20.07 46.26
CA GLY A 15 48.89 19.57 46.37
C GLY A 15 48.07 19.85 45.11
N ALA A 16 48.20 21.04 44.53
CA ALA A 16 47.54 21.41 43.28
C ALA A 16 48.06 20.60 42.08
N ALA A 17 49.36 20.33 42.01
CA ALA A 17 49.94 19.48 40.96
C ALA A 17 49.47 18.03 41.08
N TRP A 18 49.38 17.49 42.30
CA TRP A 18 48.85 16.15 42.56
C TRP A 18 47.37 16.04 42.16
N LEU A 19 46.54 17.02 42.54
CA LEU A 19 45.12 17.05 42.20
C LEU A 19 44.90 17.19 40.68
N ASN A 20 45.70 18.02 40.01
CA ASN A 20 45.69 18.11 38.56
C ASN A 20 46.15 16.80 37.90
N GLY A 21 47.13 16.11 38.48
CA GLY A 21 47.57 14.78 38.05
C GLY A 21 46.47 13.72 38.15
N LEU A 22 45.60 13.79 39.16
CA LEU A 22 44.43 12.91 39.29
C LEU A 22 43.26 13.33 38.39
N LYS A 23 43.07 14.63 38.16
CA LYS A 23 41.98 15.18 37.35
C LYS A 23 42.21 15.00 35.85
N ALA A 24 43.45 15.12 35.39
CA ALA A 24 43.81 14.99 33.97
C ALA A 24 43.33 13.67 33.31
N PRO A 25 43.57 12.47 33.88
CA PRO A 25 43.09 11.23 33.27
C PRO A 25 41.56 11.11 33.29
N LEU A 26 40.89 11.66 34.31
CA LEU A 26 39.42 11.68 34.38
C LEU A 26 38.81 12.58 33.31
N LEU A 27 39.39 13.76 33.08
CA LEU A 27 38.96 14.66 32.00
C LEU A 27 39.22 14.04 30.62
N ALA A 28 40.38 13.42 30.42
CA ALA A 28 40.68 12.73 29.18
C ALA A 28 39.68 11.58 28.91
N LYS A 29 39.32 10.80 29.93
CA LYS A 29 38.33 9.72 29.79
C LYS A 29 36.93 10.26 29.53
N ARG A 30 36.53 11.36 30.18
CA ARG A 30 35.28 12.05 29.90
C ARG A 30 35.21 12.47 28.43
N ASP A 31 36.26 13.10 27.93
CA ASP A 31 36.28 13.61 26.55
C ASP A 31 36.26 12.47 25.53
N GLU A 32 36.97 11.36 25.79
CA GLU A 32 36.88 10.13 24.99
C GLU A 32 35.45 9.56 24.97
N LEU A 33 34.79 9.48 26.13
CA LEU A 33 33.42 8.97 26.23
C LEU A 33 32.41 9.89 25.55
N LEU A 34 32.58 11.22 25.65
CA LEU A 34 31.75 12.19 24.94
C LEU A 34 31.94 12.09 23.42
N ALA A 35 33.17 11.90 22.94
CA ALA A 35 33.44 11.67 21.52
C ALA A 35 32.77 10.39 21.02
N LYS A 36 32.90 9.28 21.77
CA LYS A 36 32.22 8.01 21.46
C LYS A 36 30.70 8.14 21.46
N ASN A 37 30.13 8.90 22.40
CA ASN A 37 28.69 9.11 22.46
C ASN A 37 28.18 9.89 21.25
N ARG A 38 28.93 10.91 20.81
CA ARG A 38 28.63 11.64 19.56
C ARG A 38 28.69 10.73 18.34
N GLU A 39 29.77 9.95 18.19
CA GLU A 39 29.94 9.00 17.09
C GLU A 39 28.79 7.97 17.05
N LEU A 40 28.42 7.40 18.20
CA LEU A 40 27.30 6.45 18.29
C LEU A 40 25.95 7.12 17.98
N SER A 41 25.77 8.37 18.39
CA SER A 41 24.55 9.14 18.09
C SER A 41 24.42 9.41 16.59
N GLU A 42 25.51 9.81 15.93
CA GLU A 42 25.56 10.01 14.47
C GLU A 42 25.21 8.72 13.72
N ARG A 43 25.82 7.60 14.11
CA ARG A 43 25.51 6.27 13.55
C ARG A 43 24.06 5.86 13.77
N LEU A 44 23.49 6.17 14.93
CA LEU A 44 22.09 5.89 15.22
C LEU A 44 21.19 6.69 14.28
N THR A 45 21.45 7.99 14.11
CA THR A 45 20.68 8.84 13.20
C THR A 45 20.76 8.35 11.75
N GLU A 46 21.95 7.99 11.27
CA GLU A 46 22.13 7.40 9.94
C GLU A 46 21.37 6.08 9.78
N ALA A 47 21.42 5.20 10.78
CA ALA A 47 20.71 3.92 10.77
C ALA A 47 19.19 4.13 10.76
N THR A 48 18.67 5.06 11.56
CA THR A 48 17.25 5.42 11.58
C THR A 48 16.80 5.97 10.24
N GLN A 49 17.60 6.85 9.61
CA GLN A 49 17.28 7.37 8.29
C GLN A 49 17.22 6.24 7.24
N LYS A 50 18.19 5.33 7.23
CA LYS A 50 18.19 4.16 6.34
C LYS A 50 16.96 3.27 6.55
N VAL A 51 16.54 3.04 7.80
CA VAL A 51 15.33 2.27 8.11
C VAL A 51 14.08 2.98 7.56
N ASN A 52 13.98 4.29 7.71
CA ASN A 52 12.85 5.06 7.17
C ASN A 52 12.83 5.03 5.63
N ASP A 53 13.98 5.21 4.99
CA ASP A 53 14.11 5.18 3.53
C ASP A 53 13.76 3.79 2.97
N THR A 54 14.28 2.72 3.58
CA THR A 54 13.97 1.35 3.17
C THR A 54 12.52 0.96 3.43
N SER A 55 11.94 1.39 4.55
CA SER A 55 10.51 1.21 4.83
C SER A 55 9.64 1.90 3.78
N GLY A 56 9.98 3.14 3.41
CA GLY A 56 9.29 3.90 2.37
C GLY A 56 9.37 3.21 1.00
N LEU A 57 10.55 2.71 0.62
CA LEU A 57 10.74 1.97 -0.63
C LEU A 57 9.94 0.67 -0.65
N LEU A 58 9.94 -0.10 0.45
CA LEU A 58 9.17 -1.33 0.57
C LEU A 58 7.66 -1.08 0.49
N GLN A 59 7.18 0.03 1.06
CA GLN A 59 5.77 0.40 0.96
C GLN A 59 5.39 0.76 -0.48
N ALA A 60 6.20 1.57 -1.16
CA ALA A 60 5.98 1.91 -2.57
C ALA A 60 5.99 0.66 -3.47
N GLU A 61 6.90 -0.28 -3.22
CA GLU A 61 6.94 -1.56 -3.94
C GLU A 61 5.70 -2.41 -3.69
N ARG A 62 5.22 -2.48 -2.44
CA ARG A 62 3.97 -3.18 -2.10
C ARG A 62 2.77 -2.57 -2.81
N ASP A 63 2.68 -1.25 -2.85
CA ASP A 63 1.59 -0.53 -3.50
C ASP A 63 1.64 -0.71 -5.03
N ALA A 64 2.84 -0.72 -5.63
CA ALA A 64 3.02 -1.01 -7.04
C ALA A 64 2.64 -2.46 -7.39
N ILE A 65 3.04 -3.43 -6.58
CA ILE A 65 2.64 -4.85 -6.75
C ILE A 65 1.13 -4.99 -6.59
N ARG A 66 0.53 -4.34 -5.59
CA ARG A 66 -0.92 -4.32 -5.37
C ARG A 66 -1.65 -3.79 -6.59
N SER A 67 -1.26 -2.62 -7.09
CA SER A 67 -1.84 -2.02 -8.29
C SER A 67 -1.70 -2.93 -9.51
N THR A 68 -0.53 -3.55 -9.70
CA THR A 68 -0.27 -4.45 -10.83
C THR A 68 -1.15 -5.70 -10.78
N LEU A 69 -1.30 -6.33 -9.62
CA LEU A 69 -2.13 -7.53 -9.45
C LEU A 69 -3.61 -7.23 -9.67
N VAL A 70 -4.11 -6.15 -9.06
CA VAL A 70 -5.51 -5.73 -9.20
C VAL A 70 -5.81 -5.36 -10.65
N ASN A 71 -4.98 -4.53 -11.28
CA ASN A 71 -5.16 -4.13 -12.67
C ASN A 71 -5.10 -5.33 -13.62
N ARG A 72 -4.19 -6.28 -13.38
CA ARG A 72 -4.10 -7.50 -14.21
C ARG A 72 -5.36 -8.35 -14.12
N GLU A 73 -5.95 -8.51 -12.93
CA GLU A 73 -7.20 -9.26 -12.79
C GLU A 73 -8.38 -8.52 -13.43
N ILE A 74 -8.49 -7.20 -13.25
CA ILE A 74 -9.53 -6.38 -13.91
C ILE A 74 -9.37 -6.45 -15.43
N ASP A 75 -8.18 -6.21 -15.97
CA ASP A 75 -7.91 -6.25 -17.42
C ASP A 75 -8.20 -7.64 -18.01
N GLY A 76 -7.80 -8.69 -17.29
CA GLY A 76 -8.10 -10.07 -17.68
C GLY A 76 -9.60 -10.39 -17.63
N PHE A 77 -10.34 -9.81 -16.70
CA PHE A 77 -11.79 -9.98 -16.63
C PHE A 77 -12.50 -9.20 -17.75
N VAL A 78 -12.16 -7.91 -17.94
CA VAL A 78 -12.74 -7.03 -18.97
C VAL A 78 -12.50 -7.62 -20.36
N SER A 79 -11.28 -7.98 -20.71
CA SER A 79 -10.95 -8.54 -22.02
C SER A 79 -11.70 -9.83 -22.38
N ARG A 80 -12.14 -10.60 -21.38
CA ARG A 80 -12.86 -11.87 -21.59
C ARG A 80 -14.37 -11.74 -21.58
N ASN A 81 -14.91 -10.76 -20.85
CA ASN A 81 -16.33 -10.72 -20.52
C ASN A 81 -17.04 -9.45 -21.02
N VAL A 82 -16.30 -8.38 -21.33
CA VAL A 82 -16.87 -7.07 -21.71
C VAL A 82 -16.79 -6.86 -23.22
N VAL A 83 -17.80 -6.21 -23.80
CA VAL A 83 -17.82 -5.83 -25.22
C VAL A 83 -16.60 -4.93 -25.51
N PRO A 84 -15.82 -5.16 -26.59
CA PRO A 84 -14.59 -4.40 -26.86
C PRO A 84 -14.75 -2.88 -26.83
N THR A 85 -15.82 -2.34 -27.41
CA THR A 85 -16.11 -0.89 -27.43
C THR A 85 -16.36 -0.30 -26.04
N MET A 86 -16.78 -1.12 -25.08
CA MET A 86 -17.07 -0.72 -23.70
C MET A 86 -15.94 -1.07 -22.71
N SER A 87 -14.86 -1.69 -23.18
CA SER A 87 -13.78 -2.22 -22.32
C SER A 87 -13.07 -1.13 -21.52
N GLU A 88 -12.79 0.02 -22.12
CA GLU A 88 -12.13 1.13 -21.43
C GLU A 88 -13.02 1.75 -20.34
N VAL A 89 -14.33 1.86 -20.63
CA VAL A 89 -15.32 2.39 -19.68
C VAL A 89 -15.49 1.44 -18.49
N ALA A 90 -15.66 0.13 -18.77
CA ALA A 90 -15.77 -0.90 -17.73
C ALA A 90 -14.49 -0.98 -16.86
N ARG A 91 -13.31 -0.90 -17.49
CA ARG A 91 -12.03 -0.86 -16.76
C ARG A 91 -11.99 0.32 -15.80
N THR A 92 -12.26 1.52 -16.31
CA THR A 92 -12.23 2.74 -15.50
C THR A 92 -13.22 2.68 -14.35
N MET A 93 -14.44 2.20 -14.61
CA MET A 93 -15.47 2.02 -13.60
C MET A 93 -15.02 1.07 -12.49
N LEU A 94 -14.57 -0.14 -12.86
CA LEU A 94 -14.14 -1.17 -11.92
C LEU A 94 -12.93 -0.69 -11.11
N SER A 95 -11.92 -0.10 -11.76
CA SER A 95 -10.75 0.46 -11.08
C SER A 95 -11.07 1.62 -10.14
N SER A 96 -12.13 2.40 -10.40
CA SER A 96 -12.53 3.53 -9.54
C SER A 96 -13.36 3.10 -8.32
N ARG A 97 -14.06 1.96 -8.41
CA ARG A 97 -14.93 1.44 -7.35
C ARG A 97 -14.22 0.44 -6.45
N ILE A 98 -13.27 -0.33 -6.99
CA ILE A 98 -12.65 -1.44 -6.30
C ILE A 98 -11.49 -0.93 -5.43
N ASP A 99 -11.72 -0.86 -4.12
CA ASP A 99 -10.64 -0.82 -3.14
C ASP A 99 -10.26 -2.26 -2.74
N ALA A 100 -9.32 -2.85 -3.48
CA ALA A 100 -8.85 -4.20 -3.26
C ALA A 100 -7.50 -4.21 -2.55
N GLU A 101 -7.42 -4.80 -1.35
CA GLU A 101 -6.19 -5.06 -0.62
C GLU A 101 -5.58 -6.39 -1.04
N VAL A 102 -4.25 -6.48 -1.15
CA VAL A 102 -3.59 -7.76 -1.40
C VAL A 102 -3.36 -8.48 -0.09
N LYS A 103 -4.10 -9.56 0.15
CA LYS A 103 -3.84 -10.48 1.26
C LYS A 103 -2.81 -11.51 0.82
N ALA A 104 -1.82 -11.74 1.68
CA ALA A 104 -0.83 -12.78 1.49
C ALA A 104 -1.25 -14.02 2.30
N ASP A 105 -1.51 -15.13 1.61
CA ASP A 105 -1.66 -16.45 2.23
C ASP A 105 -0.46 -17.32 1.83
N GLY A 106 0.53 -17.41 2.73
CA GLY A 106 1.78 -18.11 2.47
C GLY A 106 2.55 -17.54 1.27
N GLN A 107 2.70 -18.35 0.21
CA GLN A 107 3.40 -17.96 -1.02
C GLN A 107 2.48 -17.28 -2.05
N HIS A 108 1.17 -17.31 -1.85
CA HIS A 108 0.19 -16.76 -2.79
C HIS A 108 -0.29 -15.39 -2.32
N ARG A 109 -0.27 -14.43 -3.23
CA ARG A 109 -0.80 -13.08 -3.02
C ARG A 109 -2.05 -12.93 -3.84
N GLU A 110 -3.20 -12.80 -3.17
CA GLU A 110 -4.48 -12.66 -3.84
C GLU A 110 -5.15 -11.34 -3.45
N PRO A 111 -5.56 -10.52 -4.43
CA PRO A 111 -6.31 -9.31 -4.16
C PRO A 111 -7.69 -9.65 -3.61
N HIS A 112 -8.09 -8.97 -2.55
CA HIS A 112 -9.36 -9.10 -1.84
C HIS A 112 -10.03 -7.74 -1.74
N VAL A 113 -11.34 -7.69 -1.94
CA VAL A 113 -12.15 -6.48 -1.84
C VAL A 113 -12.69 -6.35 -0.42
N SER A 114 -12.60 -5.14 0.14
CA SER A 114 -13.05 -4.85 1.51
C SER A 114 -14.56 -5.00 1.69
N LYS A 115 -14.98 -5.10 2.95
CA LYS A 115 -16.39 -5.22 3.33
C LYS A 115 -17.25 -4.07 2.84
N GLU A 116 -16.72 -2.86 2.92
CA GLU A 116 -17.39 -1.63 2.52
C GLU A 116 -17.68 -1.63 1.02
N THR A 117 -16.69 -2.04 0.22
CA THR A 117 -16.79 -2.06 -1.25
C THR A 117 -17.61 -3.24 -1.75
N ALA A 118 -17.52 -4.39 -1.09
CA ALA A 118 -18.23 -5.62 -1.45
C ALA A 118 -19.54 -5.84 -0.70
N LYS A 119 -20.08 -4.81 -0.04
CA LYS A 119 -21.26 -4.93 0.85
C LYS A 119 -22.46 -5.60 0.18
N ASP A 120 -22.72 -5.26 -1.08
CA ASP A 120 -23.84 -5.82 -1.85
C ASP A 120 -23.61 -7.27 -2.30
N PHE A 121 -22.37 -7.77 -2.13
CA PHE A 121 -21.93 -9.08 -2.56
C PHE A 121 -21.45 -9.98 -1.43
N LEU A 122 -21.36 -9.53 -0.18
CA LEU A 122 -20.85 -10.34 0.92
C LEU A 122 -21.94 -11.13 1.63
N LEU A 123 -21.59 -12.33 2.13
CA LEU A 123 -22.43 -13.04 3.09
C LEU A 123 -22.36 -12.36 4.47
N GLU A 124 -23.36 -12.54 5.33
CA GLU A 124 -23.50 -11.83 6.62
C GLU A 124 -22.27 -11.90 7.55
N ASN A 125 -21.40 -12.90 7.38
CA ASN A 125 -20.21 -13.12 8.20
C ASN A 125 -18.87 -12.95 7.45
N GLU A 126 -18.88 -12.49 6.20
CA GLU A 126 -17.66 -12.29 5.41
C GLU A 126 -17.12 -10.85 5.58
N GLU A 127 -15.83 -10.71 5.89
CA GLU A 127 -15.15 -9.42 6.03
C GLU A 127 -14.44 -8.98 4.73
N SER A 128 -14.30 -9.88 3.76
CA SER A 128 -13.73 -9.61 2.45
C SER A 128 -13.99 -10.79 1.51
N ILE A 129 -14.07 -10.52 0.21
CA ILE A 129 -14.07 -11.57 -0.84
C ILE A 129 -12.90 -11.37 -1.78
N SER A 130 -12.47 -12.44 -2.45
CA SER A 130 -11.42 -12.31 -3.48
C SER A 130 -11.89 -11.37 -4.60
N LEU A 131 -10.96 -10.65 -5.24
CA LEU A 131 -11.27 -9.78 -6.38
C LEU A 131 -11.91 -10.55 -7.53
N ARG A 132 -11.43 -11.77 -7.79
CA ARG A 132 -12.02 -12.66 -8.79
C ARG A 132 -13.49 -12.97 -8.48
N GLU A 133 -13.80 -13.28 -7.23
CA GLU A 133 -15.16 -13.54 -6.80
C GLU A 133 -16.02 -12.29 -6.87
N TYR A 134 -15.51 -11.14 -6.44
CA TYR A 134 -16.17 -9.85 -6.59
C TYR A 134 -16.54 -9.57 -8.06
N LEU A 135 -15.58 -9.73 -8.99
CA LEU A 135 -15.81 -9.51 -10.42
C LEU A 135 -16.85 -10.48 -11.00
N THR A 136 -16.86 -11.73 -10.52
CA THR A 136 -17.85 -12.75 -10.92
C THR A 136 -19.26 -12.41 -10.40
N ARG A 137 -19.36 -11.93 -9.16
CA ARG A 137 -20.66 -11.49 -8.60
C ARG A 137 -21.13 -10.19 -9.27
N TRP A 138 -20.21 -9.25 -9.53
CA TRP A 138 -20.49 -8.02 -10.28
C TRP A 138 -21.03 -8.33 -11.69
N SER A 139 -20.47 -9.32 -12.39
CA SER A 139 -20.94 -9.71 -13.72
C SER A 139 -22.39 -10.21 -13.75
N SER A 140 -22.97 -10.53 -12.59
CA SER A 140 -24.37 -10.94 -12.46
C SER A 140 -25.29 -9.78 -12.05
N SER A 141 -24.74 -8.59 -11.80
CA SER A 141 -25.50 -7.39 -11.41
C SER A 141 -26.21 -6.74 -12.60
N GLU A 142 -27.28 -5.97 -12.32
CA GLU A 142 -27.98 -5.19 -13.35
C GLU A 142 -27.06 -4.19 -14.05
N GLU A 143 -26.11 -3.61 -13.32
CA GLU A 143 -25.16 -2.64 -13.86
C GLU A 143 -24.24 -3.27 -14.91
N ALA A 144 -23.75 -4.49 -14.65
CA ALA A 144 -22.83 -5.17 -15.56
C ALA A 144 -23.49 -5.56 -16.90
N LYS A 145 -24.82 -5.72 -16.96
CA LYS A 145 -25.54 -6.09 -18.18
C LYS A 145 -25.30 -5.12 -19.36
N ASN A 146 -24.98 -3.86 -19.07
CA ASN A 146 -24.66 -2.85 -20.09
C ASN A 146 -23.28 -3.01 -20.71
N PHE A 147 -22.40 -3.82 -20.11
CA PHE A 147 -21.01 -3.97 -20.51
C PHE A 147 -20.70 -5.37 -21.07
N LEU A 148 -21.44 -6.39 -20.63
CA LEU A 148 -21.06 -7.78 -20.86
C LEU A 148 -21.37 -8.25 -22.28
N LEU A 149 -20.50 -9.12 -22.80
CA LEU A 149 -20.77 -9.94 -23.97
C LEU A 149 -22.00 -10.80 -23.68
N ALA A 150 -22.98 -10.80 -24.59
CA ALA A 150 -24.08 -11.76 -24.52
C ALA A 150 -23.49 -13.19 -24.50
N PRO A 151 -24.01 -14.11 -23.67
CA PRO A 151 -23.45 -15.46 -23.59
C PRO A 151 -23.50 -16.12 -24.97
N HIS A 152 -22.33 -16.51 -25.49
CA HIS A 152 -22.18 -17.19 -26.79
C HIS A 152 -22.85 -18.58 -26.87
N ASN A 153 -23.45 -19.07 -25.79
CA ASN A 153 -24.19 -20.32 -25.73
C ASN A 153 -25.70 -20.10 -25.56
N SER A 154 -26.36 -19.57 -26.59
CA SER A 154 -27.79 -19.81 -26.84
C SER A 154 -27.97 -20.46 -28.22
N GLY A 155 -27.29 -21.60 -28.39
CA GLY A 155 -27.54 -22.48 -29.53
C GLY A 155 -28.96 -23.04 -29.46
N GLY A 156 -29.85 -22.47 -30.28
CA GLY A 156 -30.95 -23.19 -30.93
C GLY A 156 -32.28 -23.30 -30.19
N GLY A 157 -33.26 -22.49 -30.64
CA GLY A 157 -34.64 -22.99 -30.73
C GLY A 157 -35.67 -22.40 -29.76
N ALA A 158 -35.93 -21.10 -29.80
CA ALA A 158 -37.27 -20.57 -29.59
C ALA A 158 -37.37 -19.15 -30.18
N ARG A 159 -38.21 -19.00 -31.21
CA ARG A 159 -38.64 -17.70 -31.73
C ARG A 159 -39.38 -16.95 -30.61
N GLY A 160 -38.81 -15.87 -30.09
CA GLY A 160 -39.55 -14.95 -29.21
C GLY A 160 -38.75 -14.27 -28.09
N SER A 161 -37.60 -13.69 -28.40
CA SER A 161 -37.04 -12.48 -27.77
C SER A 161 -35.60 -12.37 -28.27
N SER A 162 -35.37 -11.53 -29.27
CA SER A 162 -34.00 -11.20 -29.63
C SER A 162 -33.44 -10.36 -28.48
N THR A 163 -32.53 -10.92 -27.69
CA THR A 163 -31.48 -10.08 -27.10
C THR A 163 -30.60 -9.66 -28.28
N THR A 164 -31.08 -8.68 -29.05
CA THR A 164 -30.32 -8.03 -30.11
C THR A 164 -29.02 -7.57 -29.49
N PHE A 165 -27.91 -8.04 -30.04
CA PHE A 165 -26.61 -7.42 -29.83
C PHE A 165 -26.78 -5.93 -30.14
N ARG A 166 -26.82 -5.08 -29.11
CA ARG A 166 -26.73 -3.63 -29.32
C ARG A 166 -25.27 -3.39 -29.70
N GLU A 167 -25.05 -3.03 -30.96
CA GLU A 167 -23.77 -2.42 -31.35
C GLU A 167 -23.69 -1.11 -30.59
N PHE A 168 -22.80 -1.06 -29.58
CA PHE A 168 -22.48 0.18 -28.89
C PHE A 168 -21.61 1.00 -29.83
N ASP A 169 -22.12 2.17 -30.22
CA ASP A 169 -21.39 3.14 -31.03
C ASP A 169 -20.65 4.16 -30.15
N ASP A 170 -19.89 5.06 -30.78
CA ASP A 170 -19.11 6.08 -30.06
C ASP A 170 -20.00 7.06 -29.28
N ALA A 171 -21.27 7.23 -29.68
CA ALA A 171 -22.21 8.09 -28.98
C ALA A 171 -22.67 7.45 -27.67
N ASP A 172 -22.96 6.14 -27.68
CA ASP A 172 -23.24 5.37 -26.48
C ASP A 172 -22.05 5.44 -25.49
N VAL A 173 -20.81 5.28 -25.98
CA VAL A 173 -19.60 5.37 -25.14
C VAL A 173 -19.45 6.75 -24.51
N SER A 174 -19.68 7.84 -25.27
CA SER A 174 -19.63 9.21 -24.72
C SER A 174 -20.74 9.47 -23.69
N GLU A 175 -21.94 8.94 -23.90
CA GLU A 175 -23.04 9.06 -22.94
C GLU A 175 -22.69 8.37 -21.61
N PHE A 176 -22.12 7.16 -21.67
CA PHE A 176 -21.64 6.45 -20.48
C PHE A 176 -20.49 7.18 -19.78
N ARG A 177 -19.52 7.72 -20.53
CA ARG A 177 -18.43 8.54 -19.95
C ARG A 177 -18.98 9.74 -19.20
N LYS A 178 -19.95 10.47 -19.78
CA LYS A 178 -20.62 11.61 -19.14
C LYS A 178 -21.41 11.21 -17.90
N ALA A 179 -22.17 10.11 -17.96
CA ALA A 179 -22.94 9.61 -16.83
C ALA A 179 -22.04 9.25 -15.62
N MET A 180 -20.80 8.84 -15.88
CA MET A 180 -19.81 8.52 -14.84
C MET A 180 -18.87 9.67 -14.49
N GLY A 181 -19.06 10.86 -15.07
CA GLY A 181 -18.18 12.02 -14.82
C GLY A 181 -16.75 11.86 -15.37
N LEU A 182 -16.56 10.95 -16.34
CA LEU A 182 -15.29 10.76 -17.05
C LEU A 182 -15.17 11.81 -18.17
N LYS A 183 -13.95 12.29 -18.42
CA LYS A 183 -13.68 13.22 -19.54
C LYS A 183 -13.73 12.46 -20.87
N ASP A 184 -14.30 13.11 -21.90
CA ASP A 184 -14.33 12.62 -23.28
C ASP A 184 -12.92 12.43 -23.85
#